data_AF-A0A8B6FQH0-F1
#
_entry.id   AF-A0A8B6FQH0-F1
#
_cell.length_a   1.000
_cell.length_b   1.000
_cell.length_c   1.000
_cell.angle_alpha   90.00
_cell.angle_beta   90.00
_cell.angle_gamma   90.00
#
_symmetry.space_group_name_H-M   'P 1'
#
loop_
_entity.id
_entity.type
_entity.pdbx_description
1 polymer ?
#
loop_
_entity_poly.entity_id
_entity_poly.type
_entity_poly.pdbx_seq_one_letter_code
_entity_poly.pdbx_strand_id
1 'polypeptide(L)'
;MDDQQRMMHNQGQMANTNVLQQYGIPQQGDDPSDQRKQEIGDILQQIMTITDQSLDEAQARKHTLNCHRMKPALFSVLCEIKEKTVLSIRNSQEEEPPDPQLMRLDNMLIAEGVAGPEKGGGSSAAANATAAASGGQPDSAIEHSDYRAKLAQIRQIYHTELDKYEQACNEFTTHVVNLLREQSRTRPIAPKEIERMVGIIRKNFCICIETEYMRL
;
A
#
# COMPACT_ATOMS: atom_id res chain seq x y z
N MET A 1 17.63 -65.35 -37.36
CA MET A 1 17.85 -64.33 -38.41
C MET A 1 17.31 -64.99 -39.64
N ASP A 2 16.00 -64.92 -39.82
CA ASP A 2 15.28 -65.65 -40.85
C ASP A 2 14.10 -64.78 -41.23
N ASP A 3 14.09 -64.32 -42.48
CA ASP A 3 12.93 -64.38 -43.37
C ASP A 3 13.16 -63.46 -44.57
N GLN A 4 13.69 -64.07 -45.62
CA GLN A 4 13.80 -63.52 -46.95
C GLN A 4 12.82 -64.26 -47.88
N GLN A 5 11.97 -63.48 -48.54
CA GLN A 5 11.27 -63.78 -49.81
C GLN A 5 10.12 -64.80 -49.86
N ARG A 6 8.88 -64.28 -50.01
CA ARG A 6 7.96 -64.61 -51.13
C ARG A 6 6.75 -63.65 -51.10
N MET A 7 6.72 -62.57 -51.91
CA MET A 7 6.26 -62.52 -53.31
C MET A 7 4.95 -63.26 -53.59
N MET A 8 3.84 -62.52 -53.66
CA MET A 8 3.00 -62.38 -54.87
C MET A 8 1.59 -61.85 -54.48
N HIS A 9 1.36 -60.59 -54.84
CA HIS A 9 0.04 -60.10 -55.26
C HIS A 9 -0.56 -61.05 -56.32
N ASN A 10 -1.90 -61.19 -56.35
CA ASN A 10 -2.73 -60.68 -57.45
C ASN A 10 -4.13 -61.34 -57.47
N GLN A 11 -5.16 -60.49 -57.30
CA GLN A 11 -6.35 -60.37 -58.15
C GLN A 11 -7.50 -61.40 -58.13
N GLY A 12 -8.71 -60.84 -57.93
CA GLY A 12 -9.98 -61.28 -58.53
C GLY A 12 -11.02 -61.71 -57.48
N GLN A 13 -11.91 -60.80 -57.02
CA GLN A 13 -13.31 -60.65 -57.50
C GLN A 13 -14.22 -61.83 -57.11
N MET A 14 -15.43 -61.72 -56.55
CA MET A 14 -16.41 -60.64 -56.36
C MET A 14 -17.45 -61.08 -55.30
N ALA A 15 -18.18 -60.08 -54.78
CA ALA A 15 -19.57 -60.14 -54.31
C ALA A 15 -19.93 -60.95 -53.05
N ASN A 16 -20.05 -60.23 -51.94
CA ASN A 16 -21.35 -60.23 -51.26
C ASN A 16 -21.60 -58.90 -50.54
N THR A 17 -22.60 -58.18 -51.05
CA THR A 17 -23.24 -57.03 -50.44
C THR A 17 -23.83 -57.42 -49.09
N ASN A 18 -23.26 -56.89 -48.00
CA ASN A 18 -23.96 -56.74 -46.74
C ASN A 18 -23.84 -55.28 -46.31
N VAL A 19 -24.91 -54.54 -46.58
CA VAL A 19 -25.14 -53.18 -46.10
C VAL A 19 -25.53 -53.30 -44.63
N LEU A 20 -24.62 -52.93 -43.74
CA LEU A 20 -24.96 -52.57 -42.37
C LEU A 20 -24.38 -51.19 -42.08
N GLN A 21 -25.31 -50.24 -41.99
CA GLN A 21 -25.21 -48.96 -41.30
C GLN A 21 -24.28 -49.05 -40.07
N GLN A 22 -23.27 -48.20 -39.98
CA GLN A 22 -23.37 -46.88 -39.36
C GLN A 22 -23.70 -46.95 -37.86
N TYR A 23 -22.66 -46.83 -37.03
CA TYR A 23 -22.59 -45.92 -35.88
C TYR A 23 -21.10 -45.69 -35.58
N GLY A 24 -20.44 -44.94 -36.46
CA GLY A 24 -19.21 -44.25 -36.10
C GLY A 24 -19.60 -43.09 -35.19
N ILE A 25 -19.31 -43.21 -33.90
CA ILE A 25 -19.33 -42.09 -32.96
C ILE A 25 -18.43 -41.01 -33.58
N PRO A 26 -18.94 -39.82 -33.92
CA PRO A 26 -18.06 -38.74 -34.31
C PRO A 26 -17.23 -38.41 -33.07
N GLN A 27 -15.90 -38.44 -33.23
CA GLN A 27 -14.96 -37.91 -32.25
C GLN A 27 -15.51 -36.61 -31.71
N GLN A 28 -15.68 -36.57 -30.39
CA GLN A 28 -15.97 -35.41 -29.60
C GLN A 28 -14.91 -34.37 -29.95
N GLY A 29 -15.26 -33.44 -30.83
CA GLY A 29 -14.45 -32.26 -31.10
C GLY A 29 -14.39 -31.51 -29.79
N ASP A 30 -13.21 -31.48 -29.18
CA ASP A 30 -12.91 -30.62 -28.03
C ASP A 30 -13.30 -29.19 -28.44
N ASP A 31 -14.40 -28.68 -27.88
CA ASP A 31 -14.78 -27.29 -28.09
C ASP A 31 -13.62 -26.45 -27.52
N PRO A 32 -12.97 -25.57 -28.30
CA PRO A 32 -11.87 -24.74 -27.80
C PRO A 32 -12.25 -23.90 -26.57
N SER A 33 -13.54 -23.76 -26.28
CA SER A 33 -14.09 -23.16 -25.06
C SER A 33 -13.93 -24.05 -23.82
N ASP A 34 -14.07 -25.37 -23.95
CA ASP A 34 -13.98 -26.31 -22.83
C ASP A 34 -12.53 -26.59 -22.43
N GLN A 35 -11.62 -26.72 -23.40
CA GLN A 35 -10.18 -26.75 -23.16
C GLN A 35 -9.72 -25.54 -22.34
N ARG A 36 -10.23 -24.34 -22.67
CA ARG A 36 -9.88 -23.10 -21.95
C ARG A 36 -10.41 -23.10 -20.52
N LYS A 37 -11.62 -23.60 -20.26
CA LYS A 37 -12.16 -23.74 -18.91
C LYS A 37 -11.32 -24.71 -18.07
N GLN A 38 -10.84 -25.78 -18.69
CA GLN A 38 -9.97 -26.74 -18.03
C GLN A 38 -8.61 -26.12 -17.65
N GLU A 39 -7.97 -25.40 -18.56
CA GLU A 39 -6.73 -24.65 -18.27
C GLU A 39 -6.92 -23.63 -17.11
N ILE A 40 -8.09 -22.97 -17.06
CA ILE A 40 -8.47 -22.06 -15.97
C ILE A 40 -8.68 -22.83 -14.66
N GLY A 41 -9.33 -24.00 -14.70
CA GLY A 41 -9.53 -24.84 -13.53
C GLY A 41 -8.21 -25.34 -12.94
N ASP A 42 -7.30 -25.78 -13.80
CA ASP A 42 -5.99 -26.31 -13.41
C ASP A 42 -5.13 -25.24 -12.73
N ILE A 43 -5.10 -24.02 -13.25
CA ILE A 43 -4.34 -22.92 -12.62
C ILE A 43 -4.93 -22.52 -11.26
N LEU A 44 -6.26 -22.50 -11.11
CA LEU A 44 -6.90 -22.20 -9.83
C LEU A 44 -6.63 -23.29 -8.81
N GLN A 45 -6.71 -24.56 -9.20
CA GLN A 45 -6.37 -25.68 -8.33
C GLN A 45 -4.90 -25.65 -7.90
N GLN A 46 -4.01 -25.29 -8.83
CA GLN A 46 -2.59 -25.14 -8.57
C GLN A 46 -2.30 -24.03 -7.54
N ILE A 47 -3.06 -22.91 -7.60
CA ILE A 47 -2.98 -21.81 -6.63
C ILE A 47 -3.55 -22.23 -5.28
N MET A 48 -4.71 -22.88 -5.23
CA MET A 48 -5.37 -23.26 -3.98
C MET A 48 -4.55 -24.25 -3.16
N THR A 49 -3.82 -25.14 -3.82
CA THR A 49 -3.00 -26.18 -3.15
C THR A 49 -1.58 -25.72 -2.84
N ILE A 50 -1.20 -24.48 -3.15
CA ILE A 50 0.19 -23.99 -3.01
C ILE A 50 0.66 -23.99 -1.54
N THR A 51 -0.27 -23.85 -0.60
CA THR A 51 0.03 -23.84 0.84
C THR A 51 0.44 -25.22 1.37
N ASP A 52 0.08 -26.30 0.67
CA ASP A 52 0.32 -27.67 1.08
C ASP A 52 1.62 -28.23 0.49
N GLN A 53 2.37 -27.39 -0.21
CA GLN A 53 3.57 -27.76 -0.92
C GLN A 53 4.86 -27.47 -0.15
N SER A 54 5.93 -28.14 -0.56
CA SER A 54 7.28 -27.73 -0.16
C SER A 54 7.61 -26.32 -0.68
N LEU A 55 8.55 -25.65 -0.01
CA LEU A 55 8.96 -24.28 -0.37
C LEU A 55 9.43 -24.18 -1.82
N ASP A 56 10.23 -25.15 -2.28
CA ASP A 56 10.78 -25.17 -3.64
C ASP A 56 9.68 -25.37 -4.69
N GLU A 57 8.72 -26.27 -4.43
CA GLU A 57 7.56 -26.46 -5.31
C GLU A 57 6.69 -25.20 -5.37
N ALA A 58 6.42 -24.59 -4.23
CA ALA A 58 5.65 -23.34 -4.16
C ALA A 58 6.36 -22.21 -4.92
N GLN A 59 7.69 -22.12 -4.85
CA GLN A 59 8.46 -21.15 -5.63
C GLN A 59 8.37 -21.39 -7.13
N ALA A 60 8.50 -22.65 -7.57
CA ALA A 60 8.36 -23.01 -8.98
C ALA A 60 6.95 -22.65 -9.51
N ARG A 61 5.90 -23.01 -8.75
CA ARG A 61 4.52 -22.64 -9.10
C ARG A 61 4.29 -21.14 -9.12
N LYS A 62 4.85 -20.41 -8.16
CA LYS A 62 4.83 -18.94 -8.13
C LYS A 62 5.46 -18.37 -9.41
N HIS A 63 6.60 -18.90 -9.85
CA HIS A 63 7.25 -18.45 -11.08
C HIS A 63 6.37 -18.74 -12.31
N THR A 64 5.83 -19.95 -12.44
CA THR A 64 4.92 -20.33 -13.53
C THR A 64 3.70 -19.40 -13.59
N LEU A 65 3.04 -19.14 -12.46
CA LEU A 65 1.93 -18.20 -12.37
C LEU A 65 2.35 -16.78 -12.76
N ASN A 66 3.55 -16.34 -12.36
CA ASN A 66 4.06 -15.01 -12.69
C ASN A 66 4.24 -14.79 -14.19
N CYS A 67 4.53 -15.85 -14.94
CA CYS A 67 4.67 -15.85 -16.39
C CYS A 67 3.35 -16.18 -17.12
N HIS A 68 2.27 -16.52 -16.39
CA HIS A 68 1.03 -16.97 -16.99
C HIS A 68 0.17 -15.81 -17.50
N ARG A 69 -0.44 -15.99 -18.68
CA ARG A 69 -1.30 -14.99 -19.35
C ARG A 69 -2.51 -14.56 -18.52
N MET A 70 -3.02 -15.41 -17.63
CA MET A 70 -4.14 -15.08 -16.74
C MET A 70 -3.77 -14.26 -15.51
N LYS A 71 -2.47 -14.13 -15.19
CA LYS A 71 -2.02 -13.42 -13.99
C LYS A 71 -2.67 -12.05 -13.84
N PRO A 72 -2.71 -11.17 -14.87
CA PRO A 72 -3.30 -9.83 -14.70
C PRO A 72 -4.79 -9.88 -14.33
N ALA A 73 -5.56 -10.80 -14.94
CA ALA A 73 -6.98 -10.94 -14.68
C ALA A 73 -7.26 -11.51 -13.28
N LEU A 74 -6.57 -12.58 -12.90
CA LEU A 74 -6.67 -13.17 -11.55
C LEU A 74 -6.27 -12.16 -10.49
N PHE A 75 -5.19 -11.41 -10.70
CA PHE A 75 -4.73 -10.38 -9.80
C PHE A 75 -5.77 -9.26 -9.62
N SER A 76 -6.38 -8.80 -10.71
CA SER A 76 -7.43 -7.77 -10.66
C SER A 76 -8.64 -8.23 -9.84
N VAL A 77 -9.13 -9.46 -10.09
CA VAL A 77 -10.26 -10.03 -9.35
C VAL A 77 -9.94 -10.19 -7.87
N LEU A 78 -8.75 -10.68 -7.54
CA LEU A 78 -8.31 -10.81 -6.15
C LEU A 78 -8.18 -9.46 -5.45
N CYS A 79 -7.69 -8.42 -6.14
CA CYS A 79 -7.68 -7.06 -5.61
C CYS A 79 -9.11 -6.55 -5.35
N GLU A 80 -10.05 -6.78 -6.26
CA GLU A 80 -11.45 -6.38 -6.11
C GLU A 80 -12.15 -7.10 -4.95
N ILE A 81 -11.98 -8.43 -4.86
CA ILE A 81 -12.53 -9.24 -3.75
C ILE A 81 -11.96 -8.75 -2.42
N LYS A 82 -10.65 -8.52 -2.37
CA LYS A 82 -9.99 -8.01 -1.18
C LYS A 82 -10.51 -6.61 -0.83
N GLU A 83 -10.65 -5.69 -1.79
CA GLU A 83 -11.19 -4.35 -1.55
C GLU A 83 -12.60 -4.43 -0.97
N LYS A 84 -13.50 -5.24 -1.56
CA LYS A 84 -14.88 -5.42 -1.06
C LYS A 84 -14.93 -6.04 0.34
N THR A 85 -14.10 -7.05 0.60
CA THR A 85 -14.09 -7.75 1.89
C THR A 85 -13.44 -6.91 2.98
N VAL A 86 -12.34 -6.20 2.67
CA VAL A 86 -11.59 -5.36 3.64
C VAL A 86 -12.31 -4.04 3.91
N LEU A 87 -12.90 -3.39 2.91
CA LEU A 87 -13.74 -2.20 3.15
C LEU A 87 -15.01 -2.57 3.92
N SER A 88 -15.62 -3.72 3.71
CA SER A 88 -16.75 -4.14 4.55
C SER A 88 -16.39 -4.29 6.04
N ILE A 89 -15.12 -4.55 6.38
CA ILE A 89 -14.65 -4.75 7.77
C ILE A 89 -14.05 -3.47 8.37
N ARG A 90 -13.44 -2.60 7.55
CA ARG A 90 -12.76 -1.36 8.00
C ARG A 90 -13.52 -0.07 7.72
N ASN A 91 -14.50 -0.07 6.81
CA ASN A 91 -15.26 1.13 6.42
C ASN A 91 -16.44 1.44 7.35
N SER A 92 -16.51 0.77 8.52
CA SER A 92 -17.44 1.12 9.59
C SER A 92 -16.92 2.21 10.54
N GLN A 93 -15.69 2.73 10.35
CA GLN A 93 -15.12 3.65 11.35
C GLN A 93 -14.24 4.82 10.87
N GLU A 94 -14.26 5.25 9.59
CA GLU A 94 -13.38 6.37 9.19
C GLU A 94 -14.00 7.45 8.30
N GLU A 95 -15.31 7.43 8.06
CA GLU A 95 -16.07 8.59 7.57
C GLU A 95 -17.14 8.95 8.59
N GLU A 96 -16.73 9.14 9.84
CA GLU A 96 -17.59 9.74 10.86
C GLU A 96 -17.56 11.26 10.65
N PRO A 97 -18.70 11.90 10.30
CA PRO A 97 -18.76 13.35 10.16
C PRO A 97 -18.28 13.99 11.47
N PRO A 98 -17.62 15.16 11.41
CA PRO A 98 -17.07 15.82 12.60
C PRO A 98 -18.15 15.88 13.69
N ASP A 99 -17.83 15.32 14.86
CA ASP A 99 -18.76 15.16 15.96
C ASP A 99 -19.50 16.50 16.20
N PRO A 100 -20.84 16.53 16.07
CA PRO A 100 -21.62 17.74 16.27
C PRO A 100 -21.34 18.42 17.61
N GLN A 101 -20.94 17.66 18.63
CA GLN A 101 -20.58 18.21 19.94
C GLN A 101 -19.22 18.93 19.91
N LEU A 102 -18.24 18.36 19.21
CA LEU A 102 -16.92 18.95 19.04
C LEU A 102 -16.99 20.25 18.22
N MET A 103 -17.80 20.26 17.15
CA MET A 103 -18.06 21.48 16.37
C MET A 103 -18.79 22.54 17.21
N ARG A 104 -19.69 22.13 18.10
CA ARG A 104 -20.38 23.05 19.03
C ARG A 104 -19.43 23.60 20.09
N LEU A 105 -18.47 22.81 20.54
CA LEU A 105 -17.43 23.22 21.48
C LEU A 105 -16.43 24.18 20.83
N ASP A 106 -16.01 23.93 19.60
CA ASP A 106 -15.11 24.81 18.83
C ASP A 106 -15.76 26.19 18.61
N ASN A 107 -17.03 26.21 18.18
CA ASN A 107 -17.80 27.44 18.07
C ASN A 107 -18.00 28.15 19.44
N MET A 108 -18.09 27.39 20.53
CA MET A 108 -18.18 27.95 21.89
C MET A 108 -16.84 28.57 22.32
N LEU A 109 -15.72 27.90 22.06
CA LEU A 109 -14.37 28.41 22.35
C LEU A 109 -14.05 29.67 21.55
N ILE A 110 -14.47 29.73 20.27
CA ILE A 110 -14.35 30.93 19.44
C ILE A 110 -15.19 32.07 20.00
N ALA A 111 -16.44 31.80 20.41
CA ALA A 111 -17.33 32.81 20.98
C ALA A 111 -16.86 33.31 22.37
N GLU A 112 -16.17 32.45 23.14
CA GLU A 112 -15.59 32.77 24.44
C GLU A 112 -14.20 33.42 24.33
N GLY A 113 -13.65 33.56 23.11
CA GLY A 113 -12.37 34.20 22.82
C GLY A 113 -11.15 33.36 23.20
N VAL A 114 -11.31 32.04 23.34
CA VAL A 114 -10.26 31.12 23.79
C VAL A 114 -9.50 30.52 22.59
N ALA A 115 -10.16 30.39 21.44
CA ALA A 115 -9.53 29.96 20.19
C ALA A 115 -9.92 30.92 19.05
N GLY A 116 -8.94 31.67 18.58
CA GLY A 116 -9.07 32.60 17.46
C GLY A 116 -7.72 33.26 17.20
N PRO A 117 -7.46 33.79 16.00
CA PRO A 117 -6.25 34.55 15.74
C PRO A 117 -6.35 35.89 16.47
N GLU A 118 -5.97 35.89 17.74
CA GLU A 118 -5.83 37.05 18.63
C GLU A 118 -4.92 38.09 17.98
N LYS A 119 -5.51 39.05 17.26
CA LYS A 119 -4.82 40.26 16.79
C LYS A 119 -5.49 41.47 17.44
N GLY A 120 -5.01 41.87 18.61
CA GLY A 120 -5.27 43.20 19.16
C GLY A 120 -5.06 43.34 20.67
N GLY A 121 -3.87 43.76 21.09
CA GLY A 121 -3.71 44.26 22.47
C GLY A 121 -2.29 44.39 23.05
N GLY A 122 -1.25 43.86 22.41
CA GLY A 122 0.09 43.81 23.03
C GLY A 122 1.06 44.96 22.72
N SER A 123 0.69 45.92 21.87
CA SER A 123 1.64 46.92 21.33
C SER A 123 1.90 48.14 22.23
N SER A 124 1.21 48.27 23.37
CA SER A 124 1.44 49.35 24.34
C SER A 124 2.36 48.94 25.50
N ALA A 125 2.59 47.65 25.72
CA ALA A 125 3.53 47.16 26.76
C ALA A 125 5.00 47.23 26.30
N ALA A 126 5.26 47.14 24.99
CA ALA A 126 6.62 47.17 24.44
C ALA A 126 7.27 48.56 24.47
N ALA A 127 6.48 49.64 24.51
CA ALA A 127 7.00 51.02 24.52
C ALA A 127 7.50 51.48 25.90
N ASN A 128 7.01 50.91 27.00
CA ASN A 128 7.48 51.24 28.35
C ASN A 128 8.75 50.47 28.75
N ALA A 129 9.05 49.34 28.10
CA ALA A 129 10.25 48.56 28.37
C ALA A 129 11.53 49.17 27.75
N THR A 130 11.40 49.95 26.67
CA THR A 130 12.53 50.58 25.97
C THR A 130 13.07 51.83 26.68
N ALA A 131 12.29 52.47 27.57
CA ALA A 131 12.74 53.64 28.35
C ALA A 131 13.56 53.28 29.60
N ALA A 132 13.52 52.02 30.08
CA ALA A 132 14.22 51.59 31.28
C ALA A 132 15.64 51.02 31.01
N ALA A 133 16.02 50.83 29.75
CA ALA A 133 17.27 50.16 29.38
C ALA A 133 18.50 51.10 29.25
N SER A 134 18.35 52.41 29.47
CA SER A 134 19.44 53.39 29.31
C SER A 134 20.27 53.61 30.58
N GLY A 135 20.36 52.63 31.49
CA GLY A 135 20.98 52.83 32.81
C GLY A 135 21.65 51.62 33.47
N GLY A 136 22.19 50.66 32.70
CA GLY A 136 22.83 49.46 33.26
C GLY A 136 24.32 49.34 32.93
N GLN A 137 25.14 49.14 33.98
CA GLN A 137 26.59 48.95 33.98
C GLN A 137 27.18 48.04 32.88
N PRO A 138 28.41 48.33 32.38
CA PRO A 138 29.05 47.57 31.31
C PRO A 138 29.43 46.12 31.66
N ASP A 139 29.52 45.76 32.94
CA ASP A 139 29.83 44.37 33.38
C ASP A 139 28.64 43.40 33.21
N SER A 140 27.40 43.86 33.33
CA SER A 140 26.20 43.01 33.13
C SER A 140 25.85 42.79 31.66
N ALA A 141 26.35 43.62 30.75
CA ALA A 141 26.09 43.49 29.31
C ALA A 141 26.76 42.26 28.69
N ILE A 142 27.92 41.84 29.24
CA ILE A 142 28.68 40.67 28.77
C ILE A 142 27.99 39.36 29.21
N GLU A 143 27.49 39.28 30.44
CA GLU A 143 26.74 38.09 30.91
C GLU A 143 25.41 37.90 30.15
N HIS A 144 24.73 39.00 29.80
CA HIS A 144 23.54 38.94 28.96
C HIS A 144 23.86 38.57 27.50
N SER A 145 25.05 38.93 27.00
CA SER A 145 25.53 38.50 25.68
C SER A 145 25.71 36.98 25.62
N ASP A 146 26.40 36.41 26.61
CA ASP A 146 26.67 34.96 26.64
C ASP A 146 25.41 34.12 26.89
N TYR A 147 24.51 34.59 27.75
CA TYR A 147 23.22 33.93 27.96
C TYR A 147 22.37 33.96 26.67
N ARG A 148 22.32 35.10 25.97
CA ARG A 148 21.61 35.23 24.69
C ARG A 148 22.23 34.36 23.60
N ALA A 149 23.56 34.26 23.55
CA ALA A 149 24.28 33.39 22.63
C ALA A 149 23.97 31.90 22.92
N LYS A 150 23.95 31.48 24.18
CA LYS A 150 23.55 30.12 24.57
C LYS A 150 22.10 29.82 24.22
N LEU A 151 21.18 30.76 24.45
CA LEU A 151 19.77 30.58 24.08
C LEU A 151 19.59 30.46 22.56
N ALA A 152 20.34 31.24 21.78
CA ALA A 152 20.39 31.13 20.33
C ALA A 152 20.95 29.77 19.88
N GLN A 153 22.02 29.30 20.52
CA GLN A 153 22.62 27.99 20.25
C GLN A 153 21.65 26.85 20.54
N ILE A 154 20.93 26.88 21.66
CA ILE A 154 19.93 25.86 22.01
C ILE A 154 18.82 25.80 20.97
N ARG A 155 18.30 26.96 20.53
CA ARG A 155 17.30 27.03 19.46
C ARG A 155 17.83 26.48 18.13
N GLN A 156 19.07 26.83 17.79
CA GLN A 156 19.70 26.36 16.56
C GLN A 156 19.89 24.83 16.57
N ILE A 157 20.35 24.26 17.69
CA ILE A 157 20.49 22.81 17.85
C ILE A 157 19.12 22.14 17.73
N TYR A 158 18.10 22.66 18.41
CA TYR A 158 16.75 22.11 18.34
C TYR A 158 16.19 22.08 16.91
N HIS A 159 16.27 23.19 16.17
CA HIS A 159 15.82 23.22 14.77
C HIS A 159 16.66 22.29 13.88
N THR A 160 17.97 22.23 14.09
CA THR A 160 18.85 21.33 13.32
C THR A 160 18.49 19.86 13.58
N GLU A 161 18.20 19.48 14.82
CA GLU A 161 17.76 18.12 15.14
C GLU A 161 16.37 17.83 14.58
N LEU A 162 15.45 18.79 14.66
CA LEU A 162 14.10 18.65 14.12
C LEU A 162 14.10 18.41 12.60
N ASP A 163 14.91 19.17 11.86
CA ASP A 163 15.09 18.99 10.41
C ASP A 163 15.60 17.56 10.09
N LYS A 164 16.52 17.02 10.91
CA LYS A 164 17.00 15.63 10.75
C LYS A 164 15.89 14.62 11.01
N TYR A 165 15.06 14.84 12.02
CA TYR A 165 13.91 13.97 12.31
C TYR A 165 12.90 13.99 11.17
N GLU A 166 12.57 15.17 10.63
CA GLU A 166 11.67 15.30 9.49
C GLU A 166 12.25 14.60 8.25
N GLN A 167 13.54 14.79 7.97
CA GLN A 167 14.22 14.10 6.88
C GLN A 167 14.17 12.58 7.05
N ALA A 168 14.47 12.06 8.25
CA ALA A 168 14.41 10.63 8.53
C ALA A 168 13.00 10.05 8.35
N CYS A 169 11.97 10.81 8.75
CA CYS A 169 10.56 10.43 8.54
C CYS A 169 10.22 10.36 7.04
N ASN A 170 10.70 11.30 6.23
CA ASN A 170 10.50 11.31 4.78
C ASN A 170 11.22 10.15 4.09
N GLU A 171 12.46 9.86 4.49
CA GLU A 171 13.23 8.71 3.99
C GLU A 171 12.55 7.38 4.34
N PHE A 172 12.11 7.22 5.59
CA PHE A 172 11.37 6.05 6.02
C PHE A 172 10.05 5.88 5.24
N THR A 173 9.29 6.97 5.09
CA THR A 173 8.03 6.95 4.33
C THR A 173 8.26 6.51 2.89
N THR A 174 9.30 7.05 2.25
CA THR A 174 9.70 6.66 0.89
C THR A 174 10.07 5.18 0.82
N HIS A 175 10.84 4.69 1.79
CA HIS A 175 11.20 3.28 1.88
C HIS A 175 9.96 2.38 2.00
N VAL A 176 9.01 2.72 2.87
CA VAL A 176 7.75 1.97 3.04
C VAL A 176 6.91 1.98 1.76
N VAL A 177 6.77 3.13 1.10
CA VAL A 177 6.05 3.22 -0.19
C VAL A 177 6.66 2.28 -1.23
N ASN A 178 7.98 2.30 -1.37
CA ASN A 178 8.69 1.44 -2.31
C ASN A 178 8.51 -0.03 -1.97
N LEU A 179 8.62 -0.40 -0.69
CA LEU A 179 8.40 -1.75 -0.22
C LEU A 179 6.97 -2.24 -0.53
N LEU A 180 5.96 -1.42 -0.23
CA LEU A 180 4.56 -1.76 -0.48
C LEU A 180 4.25 -1.88 -1.97
N ARG A 181 4.83 -1.01 -2.81
CA ARG A 181 4.72 -1.11 -4.27
C ARG A 181 5.39 -2.37 -4.83
N GLU A 182 6.50 -2.81 -4.24
CA GLU A 182 7.14 -4.05 -4.66
C GLU A 182 6.29 -5.27 -4.23
N GLN A 183 5.79 -5.27 -2.99
CA GLN A 183 4.90 -6.32 -2.51
C GLN A 183 3.60 -6.40 -3.32
N SER A 184 3.04 -5.27 -3.74
CA SER A 184 1.81 -5.22 -4.54
C SER A 184 1.98 -5.80 -5.95
N ARG A 185 3.19 -6.19 -6.39
CA ARG A 185 3.38 -6.91 -7.66
C ARG A 185 3.03 -8.39 -7.58
N THR A 186 3.05 -8.94 -6.38
CA THR A 186 2.91 -10.39 -6.14
C THR A 186 1.81 -10.72 -5.15
N ARG A 187 1.33 -9.73 -4.40
CA ARG A 187 0.21 -9.85 -3.47
C ARG A 187 -0.90 -8.89 -3.88
N PRO A 188 -2.18 -9.27 -3.77
CA PRO A 188 -3.29 -8.36 -3.99
C PRO A 188 -3.23 -7.25 -2.92
N ILE A 189 -2.69 -6.08 -3.27
CA ILE A 189 -2.64 -4.88 -2.42
C ILE A 189 -3.09 -3.73 -3.30
N ALA A 190 -4.21 -3.09 -2.96
CA ALA A 190 -4.76 -2.00 -3.76
C ALA A 190 -3.94 -0.71 -3.56
N PRO A 191 -3.80 0.16 -4.57
CA PRO A 191 -3.12 1.46 -4.40
C PRO A 191 -3.68 2.29 -3.23
N LYS A 192 -5.00 2.33 -3.07
CA LYS A 192 -5.68 2.99 -1.94
C LYS A 192 -5.30 2.43 -0.57
N GLU A 193 -4.95 1.15 -0.50
CA GLU A 193 -4.51 0.51 0.75
C GLU A 193 -3.09 0.96 1.11
N ILE A 194 -2.20 1.08 0.11
CA ILE A 194 -0.86 1.63 0.29
C ILE A 194 -0.95 3.07 0.79
N GLU A 195 -1.81 3.89 0.18
CA GLU A 195 -2.04 5.28 0.59
C GLU A 195 -2.53 5.38 2.04
N ARG A 196 -3.49 4.54 2.45
CA ARG A 196 -3.94 4.49 3.85
C ARG A 196 -2.82 4.10 4.82
N MET A 197 -2.08 3.04 4.53
CA MET A 197 -0.97 2.60 5.39
C MET A 197 0.09 3.68 5.56
N VAL A 198 0.45 4.35 4.47
CA VAL A 198 1.40 5.47 4.46
C VAL A 198 0.82 6.69 5.21
N GLY A 199 -0.47 6.96 5.03
CA GLY A 199 -1.19 8.03 5.75
C GLY A 199 -1.16 7.83 7.27
N ILE A 200 -1.40 6.61 7.76
CA ILE A 200 -1.31 6.27 9.19
C ILE A 200 0.10 6.51 9.72
N ILE A 201 1.13 6.08 8.99
CA ILE A 201 2.54 6.28 9.38
C ILE A 201 2.86 7.76 9.49
N ARG A 202 2.50 8.57 8.47
CA ARG A 202 2.74 10.01 8.49
C ARG A 202 1.98 10.70 9.62
N LYS A 203 0.72 10.32 9.87
CA LYS A 203 -0.09 10.84 10.97
C LYS A 203 0.58 10.55 12.32
N ASN A 204 1.09 9.33 12.51
CA ASN A 204 1.83 8.98 13.73
C ASN A 204 3.10 9.83 13.88
N PHE A 205 3.84 10.08 12.80
CA PHE A 205 5.01 10.97 12.85
C PHE A 205 4.65 12.41 13.19
N CYS A 206 3.59 12.95 12.59
CA CYS A 206 3.11 14.31 12.92
C CYS A 206 2.70 14.41 14.40
N ILE A 207 1.97 13.43 14.93
CA ILE A 207 1.60 13.38 16.35
C ILE A 207 2.84 13.35 17.23
N CYS A 208 3.85 12.55 16.90
CA CYS A 208 5.11 12.50 17.64
C CYS A 208 5.82 13.87 17.65
N ILE A 209 5.89 14.54 16.51
CA ILE A 209 6.53 15.86 16.39
C ILE A 209 5.76 16.91 17.19
N GLU A 210 4.43 16.98 17.05
CA GLU A 210 3.58 17.96 17.75
C GLU A 210 3.57 17.75 19.27
N THR A 211 3.59 16.50 19.73
CA THR A 211 3.60 16.17 21.17
C THR A 211 4.92 16.58 21.84
N GLU A 212 6.05 16.54 21.11
CA GLU A 212 7.31 17.10 21.60
C GLU A 212 7.38 18.63 21.49
N TYR A 213 6.77 19.21 20.45
CA TYR A 213 6.72 20.68 20.24
C TYR A 213 5.97 21.43 21.35
N MET A 214 4.95 20.81 21.95
CA MET A 214 4.10 21.39 23.01
C MET A 214 4.64 21.20 24.44
N ARG A 215 5.77 20.49 24.62
CA ARG A 215 6.36 20.22 25.95
C ARG A 215 7.46 21.21 26.37
N LEU A 216 7.70 22.24 25.57
CA LEU A 216 8.60 23.36 25.81
C LEU A 216 7.81 24.67 25.88
#